data_AF-A0A436CN60-F1
#
_entry.id   AF-A0A436CN60-F1
#
_cell.length_a   1.000
_cell.length_b   1.000
_cell.length_c   1.000
_cell.angle_alpha   90.00
_cell.angle_beta   90.00
_cell.angle_gamma   90.00
#
_symmetry.space_group_name_H-M   'P 1'
#
loop_
_entity.id
_entity.type
_entity.pdbx_description
1 polymer ?
#
loop_
_entity_poly.entity_id
_entity_poly.type
_entity_poly.pdbx_seq_one_letter_code
_entity_poly.pdbx_strand_id
1 'polypeptide(L)'
;GTAHIALKREWPTWTPPRQMIQRQPELEKFAGGMEPGLKNPLGARAMYLFNKGGDSGYRLHGSPEWNSIGKAMSSGCIRLMNQDIIDLYDRASVGAKVIVL
;
A
#
# COMPACT_ATOMS: atom_id res chain seq x y z
N GLY A 1 1.70 3.52 -16.30
CA GLY A 1 1.01 2.23 -16.54
C GLY A 1 -0.47 2.27 -16.20
N THR A 2 -1.27 1.31 -16.70
CA THR A 2 -2.73 1.19 -16.42
C THR A 2 -3.01 0.00 -15.51
N ALA A 3 -3.83 0.22 -14.48
CA ALA A 3 -4.31 -0.79 -13.53
C ALA A 3 -5.79 -0.52 -13.16
N HIS A 4 -6.35 -1.36 -12.30
CA HIS A 4 -7.64 -1.14 -11.65
C HIS A 4 -7.58 -1.55 -10.18
N ILE A 5 -8.47 -1.00 -9.36
CA ILE A 5 -8.62 -1.40 -7.96
C ILE A 5 -9.34 -2.75 -7.93
N ALA A 6 -8.67 -3.84 -7.55
CA ALA A 6 -9.32 -5.15 -7.44
C ALA A 6 -9.83 -5.42 -6.02
N LEU A 7 -9.11 -4.92 -5.01
CA LEU A 7 -9.39 -5.19 -3.60
C LEU A 7 -9.23 -3.91 -2.78
N LYS A 8 -10.02 -3.82 -1.72
CA LYS A 8 -10.00 -2.73 -0.74
C LYS A 8 -9.93 -3.35 0.66
N ARG A 9 -9.04 -2.85 1.51
CA ARG A 9 -8.92 -3.27 2.92
C ARG A 9 -8.81 -2.08 3.85
N GLU A 10 -9.61 -2.11 4.90
CA GLU A 10 -9.42 -1.28 6.08
C GLU A 10 -8.40 -1.94 7.00
N TRP A 11 -7.51 -1.14 7.60
CA TRP A 11 -6.50 -1.62 8.53
C TRP A 11 -5.81 -2.92 8.04
N PRO A 12 -5.11 -2.87 6.90
CA PRO A 12 -4.56 -4.06 6.26
C PRO A 12 -3.38 -4.65 7.05
N THR A 13 -3.24 -5.97 7.01
CA THR A 13 -2.00 -6.65 7.37
C THR A 13 -0.91 -6.30 6.36
N TRP A 14 0.30 -6.02 6.85
CA TRP A 14 1.45 -5.73 6.00
C TRP A 14 2.45 -6.88 6.02
N THR A 15 2.80 -7.39 4.84
CA THR A 15 3.91 -8.34 4.68
C THR A 15 5.04 -7.64 3.93
N PRO A 16 6.26 -7.53 4.51
CA PRO A 16 7.39 -6.93 3.83
C PRO A 16 7.75 -7.74 2.58
N PRO A 17 8.00 -7.08 1.42
CA PRO A 17 8.51 -7.76 0.24
C PRO A 17 9.85 -8.45 0.53
N ARG A 18 10.11 -9.60 -0.10
CA ARG A 18 11.37 -10.35 0.07
C ARG A 18 12.63 -9.52 -0.17
N GLN A 19 12.60 -8.62 -1.16
CA GLN A 19 13.72 -7.71 -1.44
C GLN A 19 13.95 -6.68 -0.32
N MET A 20 12.88 -6.29 0.40
CA MET A 20 12.98 -5.40 1.54
C MET A 20 13.62 -6.11 2.73
N ILE A 21 13.21 -7.35 3.01
CA ILE A 21 13.83 -8.21 4.01
C ILE A 21 15.33 -8.41 3.72
N GLN A 22 15.71 -8.65 2.45
CA GLN A 22 17.12 -8.79 2.09
C GLN A 22 17.97 -7.56 2.43
N ARG A 23 17.38 -6.36 2.37
CA ARG A 23 18.05 -5.10 2.74
C ARG A 23 17.96 -4.80 4.24
N GLN A 24 16.90 -5.26 4.90
CA GLN A 24 16.57 -5.03 6.31
C GLN A 24 16.14 -6.37 6.95
N PRO A 25 17.10 -7.26 7.30
CA PRO A 25 16.81 -8.61 7.78
C PRO A 25 15.94 -8.67 9.04
N GLU A 26 15.95 -7.61 9.86
CA GLU A 26 15.11 -7.47 11.05
C GLU A 26 13.60 -7.47 10.75
N LEU A 27 13.21 -7.25 9.50
CA LEU A 27 11.82 -7.30 9.04
C LEU A 27 11.31 -8.73 8.83
N GLU A 28 12.19 -9.75 8.82
CA GLU A 28 11.81 -11.17 8.64
C GLU A 28 10.78 -11.62 9.68
N LYS A 29 10.80 -11.04 10.89
CA LYS A 29 9.79 -11.28 11.93
C LYS A 29 8.35 -10.97 11.50
N PHE A 30 8.17 -10.15 10.46
CA PHE A 30 6.89 -9.81 9.88
C PHE A 30 6.59 -10.57 8.58
N ALA A 31 7.38 -11.59 8.20
CA ALA A 31 7.12 -12.40 7.01
C ALA A 31 5.75 -13.12 7.07
N GLY A 32 5.26 -13.42 8.28
CA GLY A 32 3.91 -13.93 8.51
C GLY A 32 2.80 -12.86 8.50
N GLY A 33 3.16 -11.60 8.31
CA GLY A 33 2.27 -10.44 8.41
C GLY A 33 2.47 -9.65 9.71
N MET A 34 2.55 -8.33 9.57
CA MET A 34 2.43 -7.39 10.67
C MET A 34 0.95 -7.06 10.87
N GLU A 35 0.49 -7.19 12.11
CA GLU A 35 -0.88 -6.86 12.49
C GLU A 35 -1.26 -5.41 12.14
N PRO A 36 -2.55 -5.14 11.93
CA PRO A 36 -3.01 -3.79 11.72
C PRO A 36 -2.74 -2.89 12.93
N GLY A 37 -2.44 -1.61 12.67
CA GLY A 37 -2.27 -0.64 13.73
C GLY A 37 -1.49 0.60 13.32
N LEU A 38 -1.27 1.50 14.28
CA LEU A 38 -0.66 2.82 14.04
C LEU A 38 0.78 2.75 13.50
N LYS A 39 1.49 1.64 13.74
CA LYS A 39 2.87 1.43 13.26
C LYS A 39 2.93 0.67 11.94
N ASN A 40 1.80 0.22 11.41
CA ASN A 40 1.75 -0.56 10.19
C ASN A 40 2.12 0.32 8.97
N PRO A 41 3.10 -0.06 8.14
CA PRO A 41 3.55 0.74 6.99
C PRO A 41 2.47 1.02 5.93
N LEU A 42 1.40 0.21 5.88
CA LEU A 42 0.26 0.40 4.99
C LEU A 42 -0.77 1.41 5.51
N GLY A 43 -0.64 1.85 6.76
CA GLY A 43 -1.54 2.84 7.37
C GLY A 43 -2.99 2.35 7.49
N ALA A 44 -3.92 3.30 7.44
CA ALA A 44 -5.33 3.05 7.77
C ALA A 44 -6.11 2.30 6.66
N ARG A 45 -5.70 2.42 5.40
CA ARG A 45 -6.41 1.87 4.23
C ARG A 45 -5.40 1.42 3.18
N ALA A 46 -5.74 0.36 2.44
CA ALA A 46 -5.04 -0.02 1.23
C ALA A 46 -6.00 -0.44 0.11
N MET A 47 -5.68 -0.03 -1.10
CA MET A 47 -6.35 -0.41 -2.34
C MET A 47 -5.34 -1.10 -3.25
N TYR A 48 -5.64 -2.33 -3.66
CA TYR A 48 -4.71 -3.23 -4.33
C TYR A 48 -4.92 -3.15 -5.84
N LEU A 49 -3.81 -2.92 -6.55
CA LEU A 49 -3.83 -2.63 -7.98
C LEU A 49 -3.55 -3.87 -8.80
N PHE A 50 -4.47 -4.18 -9.71
CA PHE A 50 -4.35 -5.30 -10.61
C PHE A 50 -4.22 -4.80 -12.05
N ASN A 51 -3.45 -5.50 -12.85
CA ASN A 51 -3.31 -5.26 -14.28
C ASN A 51 -3.71 -6.54 -15.06
N LYS A 52 -3.43 -6.57 -16.37
CA LYS A 52 -3.77 -7.74 -17.22
C LYS A 52 -3.16 -9.06 -16.74
N GLY A 53 -2.05 -9.00 -16.00
CA GLY A 53 -1.36 -10.16 -15.42
C GLY A 53 -1.76 -10.53 -14.00
N GLY A 54 -2.79 -9.88 -13.42
CA GLY A 54 -3.21 -10.11 -12.03
C GLY A 54 -2.69 -9.05 -11.06
N ASP A 55 -2.37 -9.46 -9.83
CA ASP A 55 -1.85 -8.55 -8.80
C ASP A 55 -0.53 -7.93 -9.28
N SER A 56 -0.50 -6.61 -9.37
CA SER A 56 0.69 -5.89 -9.80
C SER A 56 1.75 -5.77 -8.70
N GLY A 57 1.41 -6.11 -7.45
CA GLY A 57 2.23 -5.85 -6.27
C GLY A 57 2.18 -4.40 -5.79
N TYR A 58 1.53 -3.50 -6.54
CA TYR A 58 1.35 -2.08 -6.19
C TYR A 58 0.05 -1.83 -5.44
N ARG A 59 0.09 -0.84 -4.55
CA ARG A 59 -1.05 -0.41 -3.73
C ARG A 59 -1.10 1.11 -3.67
N LEU A 60 -2.31 1.67 -3.61
CA LEU A 60 -2.52 2.98 -2.97
C LEU A 60 -2.77 2.71 -1.49
N HIS A 61 -2.00 3.34 -0.61
CA HIS A 61 -2.16 3.08 0.82
C HIS A 61 -1.80 4.30 1.67
N GLY A 62 -2.26 4.25 2.92
CA GLY A 62 -1.91 5.25 3.93
C GLY A 62 -0.49 5.07 4.43
N SER A 63 -0.06 5.98 5.30
CA SER A 63 1.22 5.84 5.95
C SER A 63 1.26 6.56 7.29
N PRO A 64 1.90 5.98 8.32
CA PRO A 64 2.15 6.70 9.56
C PRO A 64 3.26 7.76 9.45
N GLU A 65 4.15 7.63 8.47
CA GLU A 65 5.28 8.58 8.26
C GLU A 65 4.84 9.70 7.31
N TRP A 66 3.93 10.55 7.77
CA TRP A 66 3.39 11.66 6.97
C TRP A 66 4.48 12.63 6.46
N ASN A 67 5.57 12.79 7.19
CA ASN A 67 6.70 13.67 6.86
C ASN A 67 7.59 13.15 5.71
N SER A 68 7.37 11.91 5.24
CA SER A 68 8.08 11.34 4.10
C SER A 68 7.31 11.46 2.78
N ILE A 69 6.06 11.93 2.83
CA ILE A 69 5.22 12.12 1.63
C ILE A 69 5.84 13.21 0.75
N GLY A 70 5.85 12.98 -0.57
CA GLY A 70 6.51 13.86 -1.55
C GLY A 70 8.00 13.55 -1.78
N LYS A 71 8.58 12.60 -1.04
CA LYS A 71 9.96 12.11 -1.27
C LYS A 71 9.94 10.77 -2.01
N ALA A 72 10.93 10.53 -2.87
CA ALA A 72 11.09 9.28 -3.62
C ALA A 72 11.61 8.13 -2.73
N MET A 73 10.82 7.72 -1.74
CA MET A 73 11.19 6.73 -0.72
C MET A 73 10.42 5.40 -0.85
N SER A 74 9.45 5.30 -1.76
CA SER A 74 8.66 4.08 -1.90
C SER A 74 9.34 3.08 -2.86
N SER A 75 9.31 1.80 -2.51
CA SER A 75 9.69 0.70 -3.42
C SER A 75 8.56 0.39 -4.43
N GLY A 76 7.89 1.43 -4.94
CA GLY A 76 6.87 1.32 -5.97
C GLY A 76 5.44 1.66 -5.53
N CYS A 77 5.03 1.40 -4.29
CA CYS A 77 3.66 1.73 -3.84
C CYS A 77 3.41 3.25 -3.74
N ILE A 78 2.15 3.66 -3.93
CA ILE A 78 1.72 5.06 -3.82
C ILE A 78 1.26 5.32 -2.38
N ARG A 79 2.04 6.14 -1.67
CA ARG A 79 1.78 6.52 -0.27
C ARG A 79 0.99 7.81 -0.20
N LEU A 80 -0.04 7.82 0.63
CA LEU A 80 -0.84 8.98 0.96
C LEU A 80 -0.81 9.21 2.48
N MET A 81 -1.17 10.42 2.93
CA MET A 81 -1.47 10.62 4.35
C MET A 81 -2.69 9.79 4.74
N ASN A 82 -2.78 9.37 6.01
CA ASN A 82 -3.87 8.50 6.45
C ASN A 82 -5.26 9.11 6.21
N GLN A 83 -5.42 10.42 6.41
CA GLN A 83 -6.71 11.07 6.12
C GLN A 83 -7.05 11.04 4.61
N ASP A 84 -6.06 11.20 3.72
CA ASP A 84 -6.30 11.29 2.28
C ASP A 84 -6.70 9.93 1.74
N ILE A 85 -6.01 8.87 2.20
CA ILE A 85 -6.36 7.52 1.77
C ILE A 85 -7.73 7.11 2.30
N ILE A 86 -8.15 7.57 3.49
CA ILE A 86 -9.48 7.29 4.02
C ILE A 86 -10.53 7.92 3.10
N ASP A 87 -10.38 9.21 2.80
CA ASP A 87 -11.30 9.92 1.92
C ASP A 87 -11.36 9.30 0.51
N LEU A 88 -10.21 9.03 -0.10
CA LEU A 88 -10.15 8.39 -1.41
C LEU A 88 -10.73 6.98 -1.39
N TYR A 89 -10.44 6.21 -0.34
CA TYR A 89 -10.95 4.85 -0.18
C TYR A 89 -12.47 4.85 -0.16
N ASP A 90 -13.11 5.77 0.56
CA ASP A 90 -14.57 5.80 0.66
C ASP A 90 -15.25 6.18 -0.67
N ARG A 91 -14.57 6.98 -1.50
CA ARG A 91 -15.08 7.43 -2.80
C ARG A 91 -14.79 6.46 -3.95
N ALA A 92 -13.71 5.69 -3.88
CA ALA A 92 -13.26 4.84 -4.96
C ALA A 92 -13.90 3.44 -4.92
N SER A 93 -14.49 3.01 -6.04
CA SER A 93 -15.07 1.67 -6.19
C SER A 93 -14.04 0.62 -6.57
N VAL A 94 -14.27 -0.63 -6.16
CA VAL A 94 -13.62 -1.78 -6.80
C VAL A 94 -13.96 -1.77 -8.29
N GLY A 95 -12.98 -2.01 -9.15
CA GLY A 95 -13.06 -1.89 -10.61
C GLY A 95 -12.63 -0.51 -11.15
N ALA A 96 -12.46 0.51 -10.29
CA ALA A 96 -12.06 1.84 -10.75
C ALA A 96 -10.69 1.79 -11.46
N LYS A 97 -10.59 2.48 -12.60
CA LYS A 97 -9.37 2.56 -13.41
C LYS A 97 -8.34 3.45 -12.72
N VAL A 98 -7.10 2.99 -12.67
CA VAL A 98 -5.95 3.73 -12.14
C VAL A 98 -4.92 3.89 -13.24
N ILE A 99 -4.47 5.12 -13.46
CA ILE A 99 -3.42 5.47 -14.43
C ILE A 99 -2.30 6.14 -13.66
N VAL A 100 -1.11 5.54 -13.72
CA VAL A 100 0.13 6.14 -13.21
C VAL A 100 0.89 6.64 -14.43
N LEU A 101 1.23 7.93 -14.48
CA LEU A 101 1.94 8.54 -15.61
C LEU A 101 3.43 8.19 -15.59
#